data_AF-A0A1M6EUZ1-F1
#
_entry.id   AF-A0A1M6EUZ1-F1
#
_cell.length_a   1.000
_cell.length_b   1.000
_cell.length_c   1.000
_cell.angle_alpha   90.00
_cell.angle_beta   90.00
_cell.angle_gamma   90.00
#
_symmetry.space_group_name_H-M   'P 1'
#
loop_
_entity.id
_entity.type
_entity.pdbx_description
1 polymer ?
#
loop_
_entity_poly.entity_id
_entity_poly.type
_entity_poly.pdbx_seq_one_letter_code
_entity_poly.pdbx_strand_id
1 'polypeptide(L)' 'MVDIKEIRCPNCNQLLLKADYVKGEIKCIRCKKITKILIKQRTEPNHTME' A
#
# COMPACT_ATOMS: atom_id res chain seq x y z
N MET A 1 -16.25 -1.89 -2.62
CA MET A 1 -15.54 -0.60 -2.47
C MET A 1 -14.06 -0.90 -2.40
N VAL A 2 -13.22 -0.15 -3.10
CA VAL A 2 -11.75 -0.36 -3.13
C VAL A 2 -11.15 0.46 -2.00
N ASP A 3 -10.51 -0.19 -1.02
CA ASP A 3 -9.93 0.49 0.15
C ASP A 3 -8.48 0.88 -0.18
N ILE A 4 -8.30 2.12 -0.65
CA ILE A 4 -6.99 2.60 -1.10
C ILE A 4 -6.14 3.00 0.10
N LYS A 5 -5.06 2.25 0.37
CA LYS A 5 -4.11 2.60 1.44
C LYS A 5 -3.02 3.54 0.95
N GLU A 6 -2.71 4.54 1.78
CA GLU A 6 -1.57 5.44 1.57
C GLU A 6 -0.29 4.81 2.11
N ILE A 7 0.69 4.59 1.24
CA ILE A 7 2.02 4.12 1.63
C ILE A 7 2.98 5.29 1.66
N ARG A 8 3.59 5.54 2.83
CA ARG A 8 4.55 6.63 3.06
C ARG A 8 5.93 6.08 3.31
N CYS A 9 6.94 6.85 2.92
CA CYS A 9 8.34 6.50 3.18
C CYS A 9 8.64 6.63 4.68
N PRO A 10 9.21 5.61 5.34
CA PRO A 10 9.54 5.68 6.77
C PRO A 10 10.62 6.72 7.11
N ASN A 11 11.38 7.20 6.12
CA ASN A 11 12.54 8.07 6.34
C ASN A 11 12.28 9.56 6.03
N CYS A 12 11.36 9.89 5.13
CA CYS A 12 11.02 11.29 4.82
C CYS A 12 9.53 11.58 4.89
N ASN A 13 8.72 10.59 5.28
CA ASN A 13 7.26 10.66 5.33
C ASN A 13 6.58 11.06 4.00
N GLN A 14 7.33 11.06 2.89
CA GLN A 14 6.80 11.33 1.56
C GLN A 14 5.82 10.23 1.18
N LEU A 15 4.66 10.62 0.67
CA LEU A 15 3.71 9.70 0.05
C LEU A 15 4.37 9.06 -1.18
N LEU A 16 4.48 7.74 -1.18
CA LEU A 16 5.13 6.96 -2.24
C LEU A 16 4.11 6.39 -3.21
N LEU A 17 3.01 5.83 -2.69
CA LEU A 17 1.99 5.17 -3.49
C LEU A 17 0.66 5.17 -2.75
N LYS A 18 -0.45 5.23 -3.49
CA LYS A 18 -1.79 4.90 -2.98
C LYS A 18 -2.27 3.66 -3.70
N ALA A 19 -2.47 2.56 -2.99
CA ALA A 19 -2.86 1.29 -3.59
C ALA A 19 -3.72 0.47 -2.64
N ASP A 20 -4.68 -0.25 -3.21
CA ASP A 20 -5.50 -1.25 -2.52
C ASP A 20 -4.74 -2.59 -2.39
N TYR A 21 -3.96 -2.95 -3.42
CA TYR A 21 -3.05 -4.08 -3.42
C TYR A 21 -1.66 -3.66 -3.88
N VAL A 22 -0.64 -3.99 -3.10
CA VAL A 22 0.74 -3.87 -3.57
C VAL A 22 1.59 -4.98 -2.95
N LYS A 23 2.31 -5.68 -3.82
CA LYS A 23 3.32 -6.65 -3.41
C LYS A 23 4.58 -6.33 -4.21
N GLY A 24 5.54 -5.70 -3.55
CA GLY A 24 6.77 -5.33 -4.22
C GLY A 24 7.61 -4.37 -3.41
N GLU A 25 8.56 -3.75 -4.09
CA GLU A 25 9.51 -2.81 -3.49
C GLU A 25 9.35 -1.47 -4.18
N ILE A 26 9.31 -0.39 -3.41
CA ILE A 26 9.31 0.96 -3.95
C ILE A 26 10.57 1.68 -3.54
N LYS A 27 11.21 2.36 -4.49
CA LYS A 27 12.31 3.26 -4.20
C LYS A 27 11.76 4.64 -3.90
N CYS A 28 12.10 5.18 -2.73
CA CYS A 28 11.83 6.58 -2.45
C CYS A 28 12.77 7.46 -3.27
N ILE A 29 12.23 8.35 -4.11
CA ILE A 29 13.03 9.29 -4.91
C ILE A 29 13.84 10.28 -4.06
N ARG A 30 13.32 10.66 -2.87
CA ARG A 30 14.00 11.59 -1.96
C ARG A 30 15.11 10.92 -1.18
N CYS A 31 14.80 9.82 -0.49
CA CYS A 31 15.78 9.12 0.36
C CYS A 31 16.69 8.17 -0.41
N LYS A 32 16.35 7.84 -1.66
CA LYS A 32 16.98 6.78 -2.48
C LYS A 32 16.95 5.38 -1.83
N LYS A 33 16.27 5.22 -0.70
CA LYS A 33 16.06 3.94 0.00
C LYS A 33 14.95 3.13 -0.66
N ILE A 34 15.14 1.82 -0.69
CA ILE A 34 14.17 0.85 -1.17
C ILE A 34 13.37 0.35 0.04
N THR A 35 12.04 0.43 -0.04
CA THR A 35 11.13 -0.04 1.01
C THR A 35 10.26 -1.16 0.44
N LYS A 36 10.28 -2.31 1.12
CA LYS A 36 9.44 -3.46 0.79
C LYS A 36 8.03 -3.20 1.33
N ILE A 37 7.02 -3.32 0.49
CA ILE A 37 5.62 -3.09 0.85
C ILE A 37 4.82 -4.33 0.49
N LEU A 38 4.04 -4.80 1.46
CA LEU A 38 3.07 -5.86 1.29
C LEU A 38 1.72 -5.38 1.84
N ILE A 39 0.88 -4.85 0.96
CA ILE A 39 -0.53 -4.57 1.25
C ILE A 39 -1.35 -5.68 0.61
N LYS A 40 -2.03 -6.45 1.46
CA LYS A 40 -3.00 -7.44 1.00
C LYS A 40 -4.30 -6.72 0.67
N GLN A 41 -4.87 -7.04 -0.50
CA GLN A 41 -6.22 -6.64 -0.86
C GLN A 41 -7.15 -7.26 0.16
N ARG A 42 -7.99 -6.44 0.79
CA ARG A 42 -9.06 -6.96 1.62
C ARG A 42 -10.18 -7.41 0.68
N THR A 43 -10.10 -8.67 0.24
CA THR A 43 -11.29 -9.34 -0.28
C THR A 43 -12.18 -9.60 0.92
N GLU A 44 -13.00 -8.63 1.31
CA GLU A 44 -14.16 -8.92 2.14
C GLU A 44 -15.14 -9.69 1.23
N PRO A 45 -15.40 -10.99 1.45
CA PRO A 45 -16.61 -11.56 0.91
C PRO A 45 -17.75 -10.83 1.61
N ASN A 46 -18.45 -9.94 0.89
CA ASN A 46 -19.82 -9.62 1.27
C ASN A 46 -20.64 -10.89 1.05
N HIS A 47 -20.53 -11.84 1.98
CA HIS A 47 -21.53 -12.88 2.14
C HIS A 47 -22.57 -12.28 3.09
N THR A 48 -23.47 -11.48 2.51
CA THR A 48 -24.77 -11.27 3.15
C THR A 48 -25.40 -12.66 3.23
N MET A 49 -25.40 -13.18 4.45
CA MET A 49 -26.20 -14.32 4.89
C MET A 49 -27.66 -14.01 4.56
N GLU A 50 -28.23 -14.75 3.60
CA GLU A 50 -29.68 -14.87 3.36
C GLU A 50 -30.36 -15.66 4.47
#